data_AF-A0A3D3QK05-F1
#
_entry.id   AF-A0A3D3QK05-F1
#
_cell.length_a   1.000
_cell.length_b   1.000
_cell.length_c   1.000
_cell.angle_alpha   90.00
_cell.angle_beta   90.00
_cell.angle_gamma   90.00
#
_symmetry.space_group_name_H-M   'P 1'
#
loop_
_entity.id
_entity.type
_entity.pdbx_description
1 polymer ?
#
loop_
_entity_poly.entity_id
_entity_poly.type
_entity_poly.pdbx_seq_one_letter_code
_entity_poly.pdbx_strand_id
1 'polypeptide(L)'
;RAANVYIEERKPWAQAKDPELASELDETLATLARVLVVLCALFQPVATEKMYELAGRLGLDQVPTLEKAVAEDMTGKKMSTGDPLFPRVNPELMDKTT
;
A
#
# COMPACT_ATOMS: atom_id res chain seq x y z
N ARG A 1 9.05 -4.38 -7.05
CA ARG A 1 9.14 -5.83 -7.35
C ARG A 1 9.23 -6.68 -6.07
N ALA A 2 10.12 -6.37 -5.13
CA ALA A 2 10.29 -7.15 -3.89
C ALA A 2 8.98 -7.34 -3.07
N ALA A 3 8.16 -6.30 -2.93
CA ALA A 3 6.87 -6.40 -2.23
C ALA A 3 5.90 -7.42 -2.86
N ASN A 4 5.81 -7.44 -4.20
CA ASN A 4 4.91 -8.38 -4.90
C ASN A 4 5.41 -9.82 -4.77
N VAL A 5 6.73 -10.03 -4.78
CA VAL A 5 7.33 -11.36 -4.54
C VAL A 5 7.05 -11.82 -3.11
N TYR A 6 7.19 -10.93 -2.12
CA TYR A 6 6.88 -11.24 -0.73
C TYR A 6 5.41 -11.64 -0.51
N ILE A 7 4.48 -10.99 -1.22
CA ILE A 7 3.05 -11.38 -1.21
C ILE A 7 2.85 -12.80 -1.76
N GLU A 8 3.51 -13.13 -2.87
CA GLU A 8 3.46 -14.47 -3.49
C GLU A 8 4.12 -15.56 -2.62
N GLU A 9 5.19 -15.22 -1.89
CA GLU A 9 5.89 -16.15 -1.02
C GLU A 9 5.14 -16.41 0.30
N ARG A 10 4.62 -15.36 0.95
CA ARG A 10 3.90 -15.49 2.23
C ARG A 10 2.46 -15.97 2.07
N LYS A 11 1.84 -15.77 0.90
CA LYS A 11 0.46 -16.16 0.59
C LYS A 11 -0.50 -15.79 1.73
N PRO A 12 -0.66 -14.50 2.04
CA PRO A 12 -1.48 -14.05 3.18
C PRO A 12 -2.94 -14.52 3.08
N TRP A 13 -3.46 -14.76 1.87
CA TRP A 13 -4.79 -15.35 1.66
C TRP A 13 -4.92 -16.81 2.13
N ALA A 14 -3.81 -17.55 2.21
CA ALA A 14 -3.77 -18.89 2.76
C ALA A 14 -3.60 -18.85 4.28
N GLN A 15 -2.75 -17.94 4.79
CA GLN A 15 -2.58 -17.71 6.23
C GLN A 15 -3.89 -17.23 6.88
N ALA A 16 -4.66 -16.38 6.21
CA ALA A 16 -5.96 -15.90 6.69
C ALA A 16 -7.05 -16.99 6.85
N LYS A 17 -6.82 -18.19 6.29
CA LYS A 17 -7.75 -19.32 6.44
C LYS A 17 -7.45 -20.16 7.67
N ASP A 18 -6.27 -19.99 8.27
CA ASP A 18 -5.81 -20.76 9.41
C ASP A 18 -5.69 -19.85 10.65
N PRO A 19 -6.54 -20.01 11.67
CA PRO A 19 -6.48 -19.21 12.90
C PRO A 19 -5.15 -19.36 13.65
N GLU A 20 -4.44 -20.48 13.51
CA GLU A 20 -3.15 -20.69 14.17
C GLU A 20 -2.03 -19.85 13.53
N LEU A 21 -2.23 -19.40 12.28
CA LEU A 21 -1.31 -18.53 11.55
C LEU A 21 -1.69 -17.05 11.66
N ALA A 22 -2.63 -16.68 12.52
CA ALA A 22 -3.07 -15.30 12.69
C ALA A 22 -1.91 -14.35 13.06
N SER A 23 -0.99 -14.78 13.93
CA SER A 23 0.19 -13.98 14.31
C SER A 23 1.14 -13.76 13.12
N GLU A 24 1.35 -14.79 12.29
CA GLU A 24 2.22 -14.72 11.10
C GLU A 24 1.59 -13.86 9.99
N LEU A 25 0.25 -13.91 9.87
CA LEU A 25 -0.51 -13.05 8.99
C LEU A 25 -0.38 -11.58 9.41
N ASP A 26 -0.54 -11.30 10.70
CA ASP A 26 -0.40 -9.94 11.24
C ASP A 26 1.00 -9.37 10.97
N GLU A 27 2.06 -10.17 11.19
CA GLU A 27 3.44 -9.75 10.87
C GLU A 27 3.62 -9.46 9.37
N THR A 28 3.05 -10.31 8.51
CA THR A 28 3.10 -10.16 7.05
C THR A 28 2.38 -8.90 6.60
N LEU A 29 1.16 -8.66 7.10
CA LEU A 29 0.37 -7.46 6.79
C LEU A 29 1.02 -6.18 7.33
N ALA A 30 1.56 -6.22 8.54
CA ALA A 30 2.29 -5.09 9.11
C ALA A 30 3.53 -4.75 8.28
N THR A 31 4.28 -5.77 7.84
CA THR A 31 5.44 -5.57 6.97
C THR A 31 5.05 -4.95 5.64
N LEU A 32 3.98 -5.43 5.01
CA LEU A 32 3.46 -4.88 3.76
C LEU A 32 2.99 -3.43 3.93
N ALA A 33 2.30 -3.12 5.01
CA ALA A 33 1.86 -1.77 5.32
C ALA A 33 3.06 -0.81 5.44
N ARG A 34 4.12 -1.19 6.17
CA ARG A 34 5.35 -0.36 6.25
C ARG A 34 5.99 -0.12 4.88
N VAL A 35 6.04 -1.15 4.03
CA VAL A 35 6.56 -1.00 2.67
C VAL A 35 5.72 0.00 1.87
N LEU A 36 4.39 -0.03 1.99
CA LEU A 36 3.51 0.94 1.35
C LEU A 36 3.74 2.37 1.85
N VAL A 37 4.00 2.57 3.14
CA VAL A 37 4.32 3.89 3.71
C VAL A 37 5.61 4.45 3.10
N VAL A 38 6.65 3.63 3.01
CA VAL A 38 7.92 4.03 2.38
C VAL A 38 7.75 4.33 0.89
N LEU A 39 6.98 3.51 0.18
CA LEU A 39 6.64 3.77 -1.23
C LEU A 39 5.85 5.07 -1.39
N CYS A 40 4.91 5.35 -0.48
CA CYS A 40 4.14 6.58 -0.47
C CYS A 40 5.05 7.82 -0.40
N ALA A 41 6.06 7.79 0.46
CA ALA A 41 7.05 8.87 0.55
C ALA A 41 7.92 8.98 -0.72
N LEU A 42 8.35 7.86 -1.30
CA LEU A 42 9.19 7.83 -2.50
C LEU A 42 8.47 8.32 -3.76
N PHE A 43 7.17 8.01 -3.90
CA PHE A 43 6.37 8.37 -5.06
C PHE A 43 5.71 9.75 -4.94
N GLN A 44 5.83 10.41 -3.78
CA GLN A 44 5.30 11.76 -3.55
C GLN A 44 5.68 12.76 -4.66
N PRO A 45 6.95 12.89 -5.09
CA PRO A 45 7.32 13.86 -6.14
C PRO A 45 6.81 13.50 -7.54
N VAL A 46 6.35 12.26 -7.76
CA VAL A 46 5.90 11.78 -9.08
C VAL A 46 4.38 11.79 -9.20
N ALA A 47 3.67 11.40 -8.13
CA ALA A 47 2.22 11.18 -8.14
C ALA A 47 1.57 11.75 -6.88
N THR A 48 1.77 13.05 -6.63
CA THR A 48 1.37 13.77 -5.42
C THR A 48 -0.06 13.48 -4.96
N GLU A 49 -1.08 13.67 -5.82
CA GLU A 49 -2.49 13.47 -5.45
C GLU A 49 -2.78 12.02 -5.02
N LYS A 50 -2.21 11.05 -5.75
CA LYS A 50 -2.36 9.63 -5.45
C LYS A 50 -1.64 9.22 -4.17
N MET A 51 -0.54 9.87 -3.84
CA MET A 51 0.14 9.62 -2.58
C MET A 51 -0.63 10.21 -1.39
N TYR A 52 -1.29 11.35 -1.52
CA TYR A 52 -2.20 11.84 -0.48
C TYR A 52 -3.38 10.90 -0.25
N GLU A 53 -3.98 10.39 -1.34
CA GLU A 53 -5.05 9.39 -1.26
C GLU A 53 -4.56 8.10 -0.57
N LEU A 54 -3.36 7.62 -0.93
CA LEU A 54 -2.74 6.45 -0.30
C LEU A 54 -2.43 6.68 1.19
N ALA A 55 -1.87 7.82 1.55
CA ALA A 55 -1.56 8.18 2.94
C ALA A 55 -2.84 8.18 3.79
N GLY A 56 -3.93 8.78 3.30
CA GLY A 56 -5.22 8.75 3.97
C GLY A 56 -5.76 7.32 4.15
N ARG A 57 -5.60 6.45 3.14
CA ARG A 57 -6.00 5.04 3.23
C ARG A 57 -5.16 4.23 4.22
N LEU A 58 -3.90 4.60 4.40
CA LEU A 58 -2.99 4.02 5.39
C LEU A 58 -3.25 4.55 6.81
N GLY A 59 -4.16 5.51 6.99
CA GLY A 59 -4.43 6.14 8.29
C GLY A 59 -3.34 7.13 8.71
N LEU A 60 -2.67 7.77 7.74
CA LEU A 60 -1.71 8.83 7.95
C LEU A 60 -2.37 10.19 7.72
N ASP A 61 -2.06 11.18 8.56
CA ASP A 61 -2.59 12.54 8.42
C ASP A 61 -2.05 13.27 7.18
N GLN A 62 -0.85 12.91 6.73
CA GLN A 62 -0.18 13.48 5.57
C GLN A 62 0.83 12.49 4.99
N VAL A 63 1.29 12.75 3.77
CA VAL A 63 2.38 11.96 3.15
C VAL A 63 3.66 12.20 3.97
N PRO A 64 4.25 11.15 4.59
CA PRO A 64 5.45 11.31 5.39
C PRO A 64 6.67 11.58 4.51
N THR A 65 7.70 12.21 5.09
CA THR A 65 9.03 12.23 4.47
C THR A 65 9.64 10.83 4.51
N LEU A 66 10.63 10.55 3.65
CA LEU A 66 11.26 9.22 3.62
C LEU A 66 11.83 8.80 4.98
N GLU A 67 12.47 9.72 5.71
CA GLU A 67 12.99 9.44 7.06
C GLU A 67 11.87 9.08 8.04
N LYS A 68 10.77 9.84 8.03
CA LYS A 68 9.61 9.56 8.89
C LYS A 68 8.93 8.25 8.50
N ALA A 69 8.83 7.97 7.20
CA ALA A 69 8.21 6.76 6.67
C ALA A 69 8.93 5.48 7.13
N VAL A 70 10.26 5.51 7.24
CA VAL A 70 11.05 4.38 7.74
C VAL A 70 10.88 4.18 9.26
N ALA A 71 10.65 5.27 9.99
CA ALA A 71 10.42 5.26 11.43
C ALA A 71 8.94 5.15 11.84
N GLU A 72 8.02 5.15 10.88
CA GLU A 72 6.58 5.20 11.15
C GLU A 72 6.10 3.88 11.75
N ASP A 73 5.49 3.98 12.94
CA ASP A 73 4.83 2.85 13.56
C ASP A 73 3.39 2.72 13.05
N MET A 74 3.09 1.58 12.43
CA MET A 74 1.76 1.27 11.88
C MET A 74 0.87 0.52 12.89
N THR A 75 1.37 0.24 14.08
CA THR A 75 0.63 -0.46 15.14
C THR A 75 -0.62 0.32 15.52
N GLY A 76 -1.78 -0.34 15.45
CA GLY A 76 -3.07 0.24 15.83
C GLY A 76 -3.67 1.24 14.83
N LYS A 77 -3.00 1.54 13.71
CA LYS A 77 -3.57 2.40 12.67
C LYS A 77 -4.64 1.63 11.89
N LYS A 78 -5.80 2.25 11.70
CA LYS A 78 -6.88 1.68 10.89
C LYS A 78 -6.68 2.06 9.42
N MET A 79 -6.66 1.04 8.58
CA MET A 79 -6.60 1.21 7.12
C MET A 79 -8.01 1.21 6.53
N SER A 80 -8.21 1.99 5.46
CA SER A 80 -9.44 1.98 4.68
C SER A 80 -9.22 1.39 3.30
N THR A 81 -10.18 0.57 2.85
CA THR A 81 -10.22 0.04 1.49
C THR A 81 -11.00 0.98 0.59
N GLY A 82 -10.64 1.04 -0.69
CA GLY A 82 -11.30 1.90 -1.68
C GLY A 82 -10.95 1.48 -3.11
N ASP A 83 -11.39 2.26 -4.09
CA ASP A 83 -11.19 1.98 -5.52
C ASP A 83 -9.70 1.84 -5.89
N PRO A 84 -9.34 1.12 -6.97
CA PRO A 84 -7.96 0.99 -7.40
C PRO A 84 -7.26 2.35 -7.53
N LEU A 85 -6.12 2.53 -6.84
CA LEU A 85 -5.42 3.81 -6.78
C LEU A 85 -5.02 4.32 -8.18
N PHE A 86 -4.64 3.39 -9.05
CA PHE A 86 -4.36 3.63 -10.46
C PHE A 86 -5.34 2.82 -11.31
N PRO A 87 -6.43 3.44 -11.80
CA PRO A 87 -7.34 2.77 -12.72
C PRO A 87 -6.61 2.44 -14.04
N ARG A 88 -6.99 1.33 -14.67
CA ARG A 88 -6.44 0.97 -15.99
C ARG A 88 -6.88 2.01 -17.02
N VAL A 89 -5.94 2.56 -17.76
CA VAL A 89 -6.24 3.38 -18.95
C VAL A 89 -6.96 2.49 -19.97
N ASN A 90 -8.19 2.86 -20.32
CA ASN A 90 -8.94 2.16 -21.36
C ASN A 90 -8.41 2.62 -22.74
N PRO A 91 -7.94 1.71 -23.61
CA PRO A 91 -7.41 2.08 -24.93
C PRO A 91 -8.39 2.89 -25.79
N GLU A 92 -9.71 2.76 -25.61
CA GLU A 92 -10.71 3.53 -26.36
C GLU A 92 -10.70 5.05 -26.05
N LEU A 93 -10.12 5.47 -24.93
CA LEU A 93 -10.01 6.88 -24.55
C LEU A 93 -8.79 7.58 -25.18
N MET A 94 -7.84 6.82 -25.74
CA MET A 94 -6.64 7.39 -26.39
C MET A 94 -6.90 7.86 -27.83
N ASP A 95 -7.98 7.40 -28.48
CA ASP A 95 -8.26 7.65 -29.90
C ASP A 95 -9.02 8.96 -30.19
N LYS A 96 -9.34 9.75 -29.15
CA LYS A 96 -10.12 11.01 -29.30
C LYS A 96 -9.29 12.29 -29.27
N THR A 97 -7.97 12.21 -29.49
CA THR A 97 -7.08 13.39 -29.50
C THR A 97 -6.29 13.56 -30.82
N THR A 98 -6.78 13.03 -31.94
CA THR A 98 -6.25 13.36 -33.28
C THR A 98 -7.34 14.00 -34.15
#